data_AF-A0A3E0PDR1-F1
#
_entry.id   AF-A0A3E0PDR1-F1
#
_cell.length_a   1.000
_cell.length_b   1.000
_cell.length_c   1.000
_cell.angle_alpha   90.00
_cell.angle_beta   90.00
_cell.angle_gamma   90.00
#
_symmetry.space_group_name_H-M   'P 1'
#
loop_
_entity.id
_entity.type
_entity.pdbx_description
1 polymer ?
#
loop_
_entity_poly.entity_id
_entity_poly.type
_entity_poly.pdbx_seq_one_letter_code
_entity_poly.pdbx_strand_id
1 'polypeptide(L)'
;MSDKQTPSASFSFTIRVDIHNLPGKLGEITTTIGNAGGNIGAIDIVRVGKDSIVRDITIDATSEEHNQRIVKEIRQIDGVDVIQYSDRTFLIHIGGKIETVSKIPLNNRSDLSMAYTPGVARVCQAIHDDPEKVYTLTIKKNTVAVVSDGTAVLGLGNLGAAASMPVMEGKCQLFKEFGGVDAFPICLDTRDPHEIVQTIKNIAVAFGGINLEDISAPRCFEIEERLKEELDIPVFHDDQHGTAVVVLAALINSLKIVGKRMEDVKVVVNGIGAAGVACTKIVMAAGVQNVVGCDTSGSIYKGRTENMNWVKDWYARNTNPGKEKGDIHDVIKGADVFFGLSVPGILTLEDLKNMNEDPIVFAMANPDPEIYPEDAEGHVAVIATGRSDYPNQINNVLCFPGIFRGALNCRASTINEEMKIAAANAIAGIITDDELHADYVVPSVFDKRVSKAVAIEVEKAANESGVSRRRSALPDSEF
;
A
#
# COMPACT_ATOMS: atom_id res chain seq x y z
N MET A 1 21.81 13.99 -16.91
CA MET A 1 21.41 13.24 -18.12
C MET A 1 21.00 11.85 -17.65
N SER A 2 19.71 11.64 -17.41
CA SER A 2 19.08 10.34 -17.23
C SER A 2 17.57 10.54 -17.29
N ASP A 3 17.07 10.95 -18.45
CA ASP A 3 15.63 11.04 -18.75
C ASP A 3 15.17 9.77 -19.49
N LYS A 4 15.89 8.66 -19.28
CA LYS A 4 15.54 7.37 -19.88
C LYS A 4 14.68 6.63 -18.88
N GLN A 5 13.40 6.99 -18.83
CA GLN A 5 12.40 6.10 -18.26
C GLN A 5 12.50 4.74 -18.97
N THR A 6 12.64 3.68 -18.20
CA THR A 6 12.71 2.30 -18.71
C THR A 6 11.28 1.81 -18.98
N PRO A 7 11.03 1.10 -20.09
CA PRO A 7 9.74 0.46 -20.32
C PRO A 7 9.30 -0.42 -19.15
N SER A 8 8.01 -0.34 -18.76
CA SER A 8 7.49 -1.07 -17.60
C SER A 8 6.12 -1.69 -17.85
N ALA A 9 5.77 -2.67 -17.01
CA ALA A 9 4.49 -3.37 -17.07
C ALA A 9 3.27 -2.43 -16.87
N SER A 10 3.44 -1.30 -16.18
CA SER A 10 2.37 -0.33 -15.90
C SER A 10 1.82 0.33 -17.17
N PHE A 11 2.64 0.44 -18.22
CA PHE A 11 2.26 0.94 -19.54
C PHE A 11 2.24 -0.16 -20.60
N SER A 12 2.13 -1.42 -20.18
CA SER A 12 2.09 -2.57 -21.08
C SER A 12 0.80 -2.59 -21.90
N PHE A 13 0.91 -2.77 -23.21
CA PHE A 13 -0.22 -2.89 -24.11
C PHE A 13 -0.07 -4.12 -25.01
N THR A 14 -1.19 -4.59 -25.54
CA THR A 14 -1.21 -5.66 -26.55
C THR A 14 -1.79 -5.12 -27.84
N ILE A 15 -1.07 -5.35 -28.93
CA ILE A 15 -1.60 -5.13 -30.29
C ILE A 15 -1.97 -6.46 -30.91
N ARG A 16 -3.13 -6.50 -31.55
CA ARG A 16 -3.49 -7.56 -32.48
C ARG A 16 -3.16 -7.10 -33.88
N VAL A 17 -2.28 -7.82 -34.56
CA VAL A 17 -1.81 -7.51 -35.91
C VAL A 17 -2.17 -8.64 -36.87
N ASP A 18 -2.76 -8.31 -38.01
CA ASP A 18 -2.86 -9.19 -39.17
C ASP A 18 -1.61 -9.01 -40.03
N ILE A 19 -0.79 -10.05 -40.12
CA ILE A 19 0.49 -10.02 -40.84
C ILE A 19 0.31 -10.78 -42.13
N HIS A 20 0.36 -10.10 -43.28
CA HIS A 20 0.32 -10.76 -44.57
C HIS A 20 1.47 -11.77 -44.67
N ASN A 21 1.24 -12.89 -45.36
CA ASN A 21 2.15 -14.03 -45.44
C ASN A 21 3.36 -13.74 -46.37
N LEU A 22 4.11 -12.70 -46.02
CA LEU A 22 5.33 -12.23 -46.65
C LEU A 22 6.52 -12.49 -45.69
N PRO A 23 7.62 -13.09 -46.16
CA PRO A 23 8.79 -13.32 -45.32
C PRO A 23 9.32 -12.03 -44.67
N GLY A 24 9.73 -12.12 -43.40
CA GLY A 24 10.39 -11.03 -42.68
C GLY A 24 9.46 -10.04 -41.97
N LYS A 25 8.15 -10.06 -42.20
CA LYS A 25 7.23 -9.05 -41.64
C LYS A 25 7.15 -9.03 -40.12
N LEU A 26 7.17 -10.20 -39.47
CA LEU A 26 7.27 -10.25 -38.01
C LEU A 26 8.58 -9.61 -37.51
N GLY A 27 9.69 -9.86 -38.21
CA GLY A 27 10.99 -9.27 -37.89
C GLY A 27 10.99 -7.74 -38.04
N GLU A 28 10.30 -7.23 -39.07
CA GLU A 28 10.10 -5.79 -39.28
C GLU A 28 9.33 -5.17 -38.11
N ILE A 29 8.22 -5.79 -37.68
CA ILE A 29 7.43 -5.34 -36.52
C ILE A 29 8.29 -5.31 -35.25
N THR A 30 8.98 -6.41 -34.93
CA THR A 30 9.81 -6.48 -33.71
C THR A 30 10.96 -5.47 -33.76
N THR A 31 11.53 -5.24 -34.94
CA THR A 31 12.59 -4.23 -35.12
C THR A 31 12.05 -2.82 -34.92
N THR A 32 10.87 -2.51 -35.45
CA THR A 32 10.20 -1.22 -35.24
C THR A 32 9.90 -0.97 -33.76
N ILE A 33 9.42 -1.97 -33.03
CA ILE A 33 9.18 -1.85 -31.58
C ILE A 33 10.49 -1.53 -30.84
N GLY A 34 11.56 -2.28 -31.13
CA GLY A 34 12.86 -2.05 -30.51
C GLY A 34 13.46 -0.68 -30.84
N ASN A 35 13.34 -0.23 -32.09
CA ASN A 35 13.81 1.09 -32.54
C ASN A 35 13.03 2.25 -31.90
N ALA A 36 11.73 2.06 -31.69
CA ALA A 36 10.88 3.02 -31.00
C ALA A 36 11.19 3.10 -29.49
N GLY A 37 11.90 2.12 -28.94
CA GLY A 37 12.29 2.03 -27.53
C GLY A 37 11.33 1.20 -26.67
N GLY A 38 10.45 0.39 -27.27
CA GLY A 38 9.58 -0.54 -26.56
C GLY A 38 10.30 -1.86 -26.23
N ASN A 39 9.91 -2.49 -25.12
CA ASN A 39 10.38 -3.84 -24.78
C ASN A 39 9.33 -4.88 -25.20
N ILE A 40 9.74 -5.90 -25.93
CA ILE A 40 8.82 -6.90 -26.49
C ILE A 40 8.60 -8.00 -25.45
N GLY A 41 7.34 -8.21 -25.09
CA GLY A 41 6.90 -9.31 -24.25
C GLY A 41 6.48 -10.54 -25.06
N ALA A 42 5.32 -11.10 -24.72
CA ALA A 42 4.77 -12.27 -25.40
C ALA A 42 4.37 -11.97 -26.85
N ILE A 43 4.54 -12.97 -27.73
CA ILE A 43 4.06 -12.96 -29.12
C ILE A 43 3.27 -14.25 -29.35
N ASP A 44 1.95 -14.12 -29.38
CA ASP A 44 1.03 -15.25 -29.46
C ASP A 44 0.36 -15.31 -30.84
N ILE A 45 0.25 -16.50 -31.42
CA ILE A 45 -0.48 -16.71 -32.67
C ILE A 45 -1.96 -16.90 -32.34
N VAL A 46 -2.81 -16.00 -32.85
CA VAL A 46 -4.26 -16.07 -32.65
C VAL A 46 -4.92 -16.90 -33.74
N ARG A 47 -4.51 -16.69 -35.00
CA ARG A 47 -5.11 -17.35 -36.16
C ARG A 47 -4.10 -17.46 -37.29
N VAL A 48 -4.04 -18.63 -37.92
CA VAL A 48 -3.27 -18.84 -39.16
C VAL A 48 -4.26 -18.91 -40.32
N GLY A 49 -4.18 -17.95 -41.22
CA GLY A 49 -4.91 -17.93 -42.49
C GLY A 49 -4.04 -18.40 -43.64
N LYS A 50 -4.65 -18.48 -44.84
CA LYS A 50 -3.93 -18.83 -46.07
C LYS A 50 -3.01 -17.70 -46.53
N ASP A 51 -3.48 -16.46 -46.42
CA ASP A 51 -2.82 -15.26 -46.94
C ASP A 51 -2.23 -14.37 -45.84
N SER A 52 -2.53 -14.64 -44.57
CA SER A 52 -2.07 -13.87 -43.43
C SER A 52 -2.05 -14.67 -42.12
N ILE A 53 -1.31 -14.17 -41.13
CA ILE A 53 -1.23 -14.72 -39.77
C ILE A 53 -1.55 -13.61 -38.78
N VAL A 54 -2.55 -13.83 -37.94
CA VAL A 54 -2.93 -12.89 -36.87
C VAL A 54 -2.13 -13.22 -35.62
N ARG A 55 -1.46 -12.21 -35.04
CA ARG A 55 -0.71 -12.32 -33.79
C ARG A 55 -1.12 -11.26 -32.79
N ASP A 56 -1.07 -11.62 -31.52
CA ASP A 56 -1.07 -10.68 -30.41
C ASP A 56 0.39 -10.46 -29.98
N ILE A 57 0.80 -9.20 -29.84
CA ILE A 57 2.14 -8.80 -29.42
C ILE A 57 2.00 -7.91 -28.20
N THR A 58 2.52 -8.37 -27.06
CA THR A 58 2.62 -7.58 -25.83
C THR A 58 3.87 -6.72 -25.86
N ILE A 59 3.74 -5.44 -25.53
CA ILE A 59 4.82 -4.46 -25.59
C ILE A 59 4.76 -3.63 -24.31
N ASP A 60 5.89 -3.54 -23.61
CA ASP A 60 6.07 -2.61 -22.51
C ASP A 60 6.64 -1.30 -23.07
N ALA A 61 6.10 -0.18 -22.60
CA ALA A 61 6.62 1.14 -22.94
C ALA A 61 6.77 2.01 -21.69
N THR A 62 7.14 3.27 -21.90
CA THR A 62 7.48 4.21 -20.82
C THR A 62 6.31 5.11 -20.43
N SER A 63 5.35 5.30 -21.33
CA SER A 63 4.17 6.15 -21.12
C SER A 63 3.07 5.84 -22.14
N GLU A 64 1.86 6.39 -21.94
CA GLU A 64 0.77 6.26 -22.91
C GLU A 64 1.11 6.91 -24.27
N GLU A 65 1.80 8.06 -24.28
CA GLU A 65 2.25 8.69 -25.52
C GLU A 65 3.27 7.81 -26.26
N HIS A 66 4.10 7.09 -25.52
CA HIS A 66 5.03 6.12 -26.09
C HIS A 66 4.28 4.94 -26.70
N ASN A 67 3.25 4.40 -26.03
CA ASN A 67 2.38 3.36 -26.60
C ASN A 67 1.81 3.79 -27.95
N GLN A 68 1.21 4.98 -28.00
CA GLN A 68 0.61 5.53 -29.22
C GLN A 68 1.64 5.72 -30.34
N ARG A 69 2.87 6.13 -30.01
CA ARG A 69 3.98 6.26 -30.98
C ARG A 69 4.36 4.92 -31.59
N ILE A 70 4.59 3.90 -30.77
CA ILE A 70 4.94 2.54 -31.22
C ILE A 70 3.84 2.00 -32.15
N VAL A 71 2.58 2.10 -31.73
CA VAL A 71 1.43 1.64 -32.54
C VAL A 71 1.36 2.39 -33.88
N LYS A 72 1.61 3.70 -33.87
CA LYS A 72 1.59 4.52 -35.09
C LYS A 72 2.68 4.08 -36.07
N GLU A 73 3.88 3.78 -35.59
CA GLU A 73 4.99 3.30 -36.42
C GLU A 73 4.71 1.91 -37.00
N ILE A 74 4.16 0.99 -36.22
CA ILE A 74 3.76 -0.35 -36.70
C ILE A 74 2.69 -0.26 -37.79
N ARG A 75 1.74 0.68 -37.67
CA ARG A 75 0.72 0.94 -38.71
C ARG A 75 1.30 1.44 -40.04
N GLN A 76 2.56 1.88 -40.09
CA GLN A 76 3.21 2.28 -41.34
C GLN A 76 3.91 1.11 -42.05
N ILE A 77 3.96 -0.08 -41.44
CA ILE A 77 4.61 -1.24 -42.04
C ILE A 77 3.70 -1.82 -43.12
N ASP A 78 4.20 -1.85 -44.36
CA ASP A 78 3.46 -2.43 -45.49
C ASP A 78 3.16 -3.92 -45.25
N GLY A 79 1.92 -4.34 -45.52
CA GLY A 79 1.47 -5.71 -45.29
C GLY A 79 1.24 -6.10 -43.83
N VAL A 80 1.08 -5.12 -42.93
CA VAL A 80 0.72 -5.30 -41.52
C VAL A 80 -0.48 -4.43 -41.18
N ASP A 81 -1.59 -5.05 -40.79
CA ASP A 81 -2.78 -4.35 -40.34
C ASP A 81 -2.94 -4.46 -38.82
N VAL A 82 -2.92 -3.34 -38.11
CA VAL A 82 -3.22 -3.32 -36.66
C VAL A 82 -4.73 -3.39 -36.47
N ILE A 83 -5.24 -4.58 -36.13
CA ILE A 83 -6.67 -4.84 -35.92
C ILE A 83 -7.16 -4.21 -34.61
N GLN A 84 -6.39 -4.37 -33.54
CA GLN A 84 -6.80 -3.95 -32.20
C GLN A 84 -5.60 -3.45 -31.41
N TYR A 85 -5.83 -2.41 -30.61
CA TYR A 85 -4.95 -1.96 -29.54
C TYR A 85 -5.69 -2.16 -28.23
N SER A 86 -5.03 -2.71 -27.22
CA SER A 86 -5.62 -2.89 -25.90
C SER A 86 -4.59 -2.65 -24.81
N ASP A 87 -4.86 -1.66 -23.99
CA ASP A 87 -4.09 -1.38 -22.79
C ASP A 87 -4.38 -2.48 -21.75
N ARG A 88 -3.35 -3.19 -21.29
CA ARG A 88 -3.51 -4.35 -20.41
C ARG A 88 -4.03 -3.95 -19.05
N THR A 89 -3.68 -2.75 -18.57
CA THR A 89 -4.20 -2.20 -17.32
C THR A 89 -5.70 -1.96 -17.43
N PHE A 90 -6.19 -1.36 -18.52
CA PHE A 90 -7.65 -1.19 -18.69
C PHE A 90 -8.39 -2.51 -18.87
N LEU A 91 -7.80 -3.48 -19.59
CA LEU A 91 -8.42 -4.79 -19.81
C LEU A 91 -8.73 -5.53 -18.50
N ILE A 92 -7.80 -5.53 -17.53
CA ILE A 92 -8.03 -6.19 -16.24
C ILE A 92 -9.08 -5.49 -15.37
N HIS A 93 -9.54 -4.29 -15.75
CA HIS A 93 -10.56 -3.52 -15.04
C HIS A 93 -11.95 -3.63 -15.68
N ILE A 94 -12.10 -4.33 -16.81
CA ILE A 94 -13.41 -4.52 -17.45
C ILE A 94 -14.30 -5.35 -16.51
N GLY A 95 -15.34 -4.71 -15.96
CA GLY A 95 -16.26 -5.35 -15.02
C GLY A 95 -15.81 -5.35 -13.55
N GLY A 96 -14.73 -4.64 -13.23
CA GLY A 96 -14.15 -4.60 -11.88
C GLY A 96 -13.21 -5.78 -11.59
N LYS A 97 -12.53 -5.75 -10.45
CA LYS A 97 -11.51 -6.74 -10.06
C LYS A 97 -11.98 -7.81 -9.07
N ILE A 98 -13.16 -7.64 -8.49
CA ILE A 98 -13.68 -8.52 -7.43
C ILE A 98 -15.13 -8.89 -7.72
N GLU A 99 -15.55 -10.06 -7.22
CA GLU A 99 -16.93 -10.53 -7.29
C GLU A 99 -17.38 -11.13 -5.95
N THR A 100 -18.69 -11.27 -5.76
CA THR A 100 -19.25 -11.97 -4.60
C THR A 100 -19.62 -13.39 -4.99
N VAL A 101 -19.08 -14.37 -4.26
CA VAL A 101 -19.33 -15.80 -4.50
C VAL A 101 -20.00 -16.43 -3.29
N SER A 102 -21.02 -17.27 -3.52
CA SER A 102 -21.67 -18.02 -2.44
C SER A 102 -20.72 -19.05 -1.84
N LYS A 103 -20.64 -19.10 -0.51
CA LYS A 103 -19.89 -20.15 0.22
C LYS A 103 -20.54 -21.53 0.13
N ILE A 104 -21.84 -21.58 -0.15
CA ILE A 104 -22.62 -22.82 -0.24
C ILE A 104 -23.45 -22.77 -1.53
N PRO A 105 -23.32 -23.75 -2.43
CA PRO A 105 -24.14 -23.79 -3.64
C PRO A 105 -25.62 -24.05 -3.28
N LEU A 106 -26.54 -23.42 -4.01
CA LEU A 106 -27.98 -23.63 -3.86
C LEU A 106 -28.50 -24.49 -5.03
N ASN A 107 -28.43 -25.81 -4.87
CA ASN A 107 -28.72 -26.76 -5.96
C ASN A 107 -30.17 -27.25 -5.96
N ASN A 108 -30.84 -27.20 -4.80
CA ASN A 108 -32.19 -27.73 -4.64
C ASN A 108 -33.02 -26.89 -3.64
N ARG A 109 -34.31 -27.24 -3.50
CA ARG A 109 -35.24 -26.54 -2.61
C ARG A 109 -34.84 -26.64 -1.13
N SER A 110 -34.24 -27.75 -0.71
CA SER A 110 -33.77 -27.93 0.67
C SER A 110 -32.64 -26.95 0.98
N ASP A 111 -31.67 -26.80 0.08
CA ASP A 111 -30.57 -25.83 0.23
C ASP A 111 -31.12 -24.41 0.35
N LEU A 112 -32.05 -24.03 -0.54
CA LEU A 112 -32.70 -22.72 -0.52
C LEU A 112 -33.47 -22.48 0.79
N SER A 113 -34.21 -23.48 1.28
CA SER A 113 -34.98 -23.35 2.52
C SER A 113 -34.12 -23.26 3.78
N MET A 114 -32.87 -23.74 3.74
CA MET A 114 -31.91 -23.58 4.83
C MET A 114 -31.18 -22.23 4.75
N ALA A 115 -30.71 -21.84 3.57
CA ALA A 115 -29.96 -20.60 3.35
C ALA A 115 -30.85 -19.35 3.42
N TYR A 116 -32.12 -19.49 3.06
CA TYR A 116 -33.11 -18.41 3.04
C TYR A 116 -34.38 -18.82 3.77
N THR A 117 -35.55 -18.44 3.26
CA THR A 117 -36.82 -18.71 3.95
C THR A 117 -37.25 -20.18 3.82
N PRO A 118 -37.78 -20.78 4.90
CA PRO A 118 -38.00 -20.18 6.23
C PRO A 118 -36.81 -20.31 7.20
N GLY A 119 -35.76 -21.08 6.88
CA GLY A 119 -34.67 -21.44 7.80
C GLY A 119 -33.90 -20.26 8.40
N VAL A 120 -33.60 -19.24 7.60
CA VAL A 120 -32.84 -18.04 8.02
C VAL A 120 -33.51 -17.28 9.17
N ALA A 121 -34.83 -17.36 9.34
CA ALA A 121 -35.55 -16.72 10.44
C ALA A 121 -35.06 -17.19 11.81
N ARG A 122 -34.68 -18.48 11.94
CA ARG A 122 -34.10 -19.02 13.17
C ARG A 122 -32.72 -18.44 13.48
N VAL A 123 -31.94 -18.15 12.45
CA VAL A 123 -30.62 -17.51 12.58
C VAL A 123 -30.79 -16.05 13.03
N CYS A 124 -31.74 -15.32 12.44
CA CYS A 124 -32.07 -13.97 12.87
C CYS A 124 -32.51 -13.93 14.34
N GLN A 125 -33.39 -14.85 14.76
CA GLN A 125 -33.81 -14.94 16.17
C GLN A 125 -32.63 -15.27 17.09
N ALA A 126 -31.75 -16.20 16.69
CA ALA A 126 -30.58 -16.53 17.50
C ALA A 126 -29.64 -15.34 17.73
N ILE A 127 -29.47 -14.46 16.74
CA ILE A 127 -28.70 -13.21 16.86
C ILE A 127 -29.46 -12.16 17.67
N HIS A 128 -30.79 -12.08 17.55
CA HIS A 128 -31.61 -11.21 18.40
C HIS A 128 -31.47 -11.56 19.89
N ASP A 129 -31.50 -12.86 20.22
CA ASP A 129 -31.38 -13.35 21.59
C ASP A 129 -29.95 -13.24 22.14
N ASP A 130 -28.94 -13.30 21.26
CA ASP A 130 -27.52 -13.22 21.60
C ASP A 130 -26.74 -12.48 20.48
N PRO A 131 -26.56 -11.15 20.61
CA PRO A 131 -25.94 -10.33 19.58
C PRO A 131 -24.54 -10.78 19.16
N GLU A 132 -23.76 -11.40 20.05
CA GLU A 132 -22.40 -11.88 19.76
C GLU A 132 -22.37 -12.98 18.68
N LYS A 133 -23.49 -13.68 18.47
CA LYS A 133 -23.61 -14.69 17.40
C LYS A 133 -23.48 -14.09 16.01
N VAL A 134 -23.60 -12.76 15.84
CA VAL A 134 -23.34 -12.11 14.54
C VAL A 134 -21.95 -12.45 14.00
N TYR A 135 -20.93 -12.58 14.86
CA TYR A 135 -19.56 -12.96 14.48
C TYR A 135 -19.39 -14.45 14.16
N THR A 136 -20.39 -15.28 14.39
CA THR A 136 -20.31 -16.73 14.14
C THR A 136 -21.26 -17.15 13.01
N LEU A 137 -22.41 -16.47 12.89
CA LEU A 137 -23.49 -16.82 11.97
C LEU A 137 -23.58 -15.90 10.75
N THR A 138 -22.68 -14.92 10.62
CA THR A 138 -22.66 -13.99 9.48
C THR A 138 -21.24 -13.76 8.95
N ILE A 139 -21.16 -13.06 7.82
CA ILE A 139 -19.89 -12.65 7.20
C ILE A 139 -19.03 -11.74 8.10
N LYS A 140 -19.63 -11.04 9.09
CA LYS A 140 -18.95 -10.10 10.00
C LYS A 140 -17.65 -10.68 10.59
N LYS A 141 -17.60 -12.00 10.80
CA LYS A 141 -16.41 -12.73 11.28
C LYS A 141 -15.12 -12.40 10.49
N ASN A 142 -15.22 -12.23 9.18
CA ASN A 142 -14.06 -12.20 8.28
C ASN A 142 -14.13 -11.03 7.28
N THR A 143 -15.05 -10.09 7.45
CA THR A 143 -15.30 -9.03 6.46
C THR A 143 -14.77 -7.68 6.91
N VAL A 144 -14.03 -6.99 6.05
CA VAL A 144 -13.51 -5.63 6.29
C VAL A 144 -14.09 -4.66 5.28
N ALA A 145 -14.52 -3.48 5.73
CA ALA A 145 -14.87 -2.40 4.82
C ALA A 145 -13.60 -1.61 4.46
N VAL A 146 -13.30 -1.47 3.18
CA VAL A 146 -12.25 -0.57 2.68
C VAL A 146 -12.94 0.74 2.29
N VAL A 147 -12.81 1.75 3.14
CA VAL A 147 -13.57 3.00 3.06
C VAL A 147 -12.68 4.17 2.63
N SER A 148 -13.12 4.91 1.63
CA SER A 148 -12.44 6.11 1.12
C SER A 148 -13.44 7.20 0.75
N ASP A 149 -12.99 8.45 0.66
CA ASP A 149 -13.71 9.55 0.00
C ASP A 149 -13.01 10.01 -1.30
N GLY A 150 -11.90 9.36 -1.67
CA GLY A 150 -11.13 9.66 -2.87
C GLY A 150 -10.44 11.02 -2.87
N THR A 151 -10.20 11.60 -1.69
CA THR A 151 -9.58 12.93 -1.58
C THR A 151 -8.06 12.93 -1.58
N ALA A 152 -7.42 11.77 -1.43
CA ALA A 152 -5.96 11.60 -1.47
C ALA A 152 -5.58 10.29 -2.17
N VAL A 153 -6.07 10.06 -3.40
CA VAL A 153 -5.85 8.82 -4.14
C VAL A 153 -4.40 8.75 -4.61
N LEU A 154 -3.61 7.86 -4.00
CA LEU A 154 -2.19 7.68 -4.33
C LEU A 154 -1.44 9.04 -4.29
N GLY A 155 -0.55 9.30 -5.25
CA GLY A 155 0.06 10.62 -5.49
C GLY A 155 -0.77 11.56 -6.38
N LEU A 156 -2.00 11.17 -6.77
CA LEU A 156 -2.84 11.92 -7.72
C LEU A 156 -3.73 12.97 -7.04
N GLY A 157 -3.85 12.90 -5.72
CA GLY A 157 -4.63 13.84 -4.92
C GLY A 157 -6.14 13.56 -5.00
N ASN A 158 -6.93 14.63 -5.05
CA ASN A 158 -8.37 14.53 -4.96
C ASN A 158 -9.01 14.23 -6.32
N LEU A 159 -9.35 12.97 -6.56
CA LEU A 159 -10.06 12.50 -7.75
C LEU A 159 -11.55 12.25 -7.49
N GLY A 160 -11.96 12.21 -6.23
CA GLY A 160 -13.33 11.92 -5.78
C GLY A 160 -13.64 10.42 -5.68
N ALA A 161 -14.76 10.12 -5.03
CA ALA A 161 -15.16 8.77 -4.64
C ALA A 161 -15.23 7.77 -5.81
N ALA A 162 -15.80 8.17 -6.95
CA ALA A 162 -15.95 7.26 -8.09
C ALA A 162 -14.60 6.89 -8.72
N ALA A 163 -13.66 7.83 -8.80
CA ALA A 163 -12.35 7.60 -9.39
C ALA A 163 -11.41 6.80 -8.46
N SER A 164 -11.69 6.73 -7.16
CA SER A 164 -10.93 5.90 -6.21
C SER A 164 -11.37 4.44 -6.19
N MET A 165 -12.56 4.09 -6.72
CA MET A 165 -13.10 2.72 -6.72
C MET A 165 -12.10 1.66 -7.22
N PRO A 166 -11.34 1.86 -8.32
CA PRO A 166 -10.36 0.88 -8.74
C PRO A 166 -9.28 0.63 -7.67
N VAL A 167 -8.79 1.66 -6.97
CA VAL A 167 -7.79 1.47 -5.91
C VAL A 167 -8.39 0.68 -4.75
N MET A 168 -9.64 0.99 -4.35
CA MET A 168 -10.33 0.28 -3.27
C MET A 168 -10.61 -1.19 -3.62
N GLU A 169 -11.01 -1.50 -4.85
CA GLU A 169 -11.14 -2.89 -5.32
C GLU A 169 -9.81 -3.63 -5.28
N GLY A 170 -8.72 -2.95 -5.65
CA GLY A 170 -7.36 -3.51 -5.57
C GLY A 170 -6.97 -3.85 -4.12
N LYS A 171 -7.21 -2.93 -3.18
CA LYS A 171 -7.01 -3.19 -1.75
C LYS A 171 -7.84 -4.39 -1.28
N CYS A 172 -9.09 -4.51 -1.72
CA CYS A 172 -9.92 -5.66 -1.38
C CYS A 172 -9.36 -6.99 -1.92
N GLN A 173 -8.87 -6.99 -3.16
CA GLN A 173 -8.21 -8.15 -3.75
C GLN A 173 -6.97 -8.55 -2.95
N LEU A 174 -6.16 -7.58 -2.51
CA LEU A 174 -4.95 -7.81 -1.72
C LEU A 174 -5.27 -8.35 -0.31
N PHE A 175 -6.33 -7.85 0.34
CA PHE A 175 -6.86 -8.42 1.59
C PHE A 175 -7.20 -9.90 1.43
N LYS A 176 -7.82 -10.26 0.30
CA LYS A 176 -8.22 -11.64 0.03
C LYS A 176 -7.02 -12.53 -0.26
N GLU A 177 -6.12 -12.10 -1.15
CA GLU A 177 -4.96 -12.88 -1.60
C GLU A 177 -3.97 -13.14 -0.46
N PHE A 178 -3.62 -12.11 0.31
CA PHE A 178 -2.55 -12.21 1.31
C PHE A 178 -3.06 -12.45 2.73
N GLY A 179 -4.28 -12.01 3.04
CA GLY A 179 -4.85 -12.14 4.38
C GLY A 179 -5.98 -13.17 4.49
N GLY A 180 -6.52 -13.68 3.37
CA GLY A 180 -7.75 -14.47 3.35
C GLY A 180 -8.99 -13.69 3.83
N VAL A 181 -8.91 -12.36 3.91
CA VAL A 181 -9.95 -11.48 4.46
C VAL A 181 -10.94 -11.12 3.35
N ASP A 182 -12.23 -11.21 3.64
CA ASP A 182 -13.28 -10.84 2.69
C ASP A 182 -13.49 -9.32 2.74
N ALA A 183 -12.81 -8.55 1.90
CA ALA A 183 -12.92 -7.09 1.92
C ALA A 183 -13.95 -6.56 0.91
N PHE A 184 -14.59 -5.43 1.23
CA PHE A 184 -15.57 -4.77 0.34
C PHE A 184 -15.30 -3.26 0.21
N PRO A 185 -15.22 -2.70 -1.02
CA PRO A 185 -14.90 -1.29 -1.24
C PRO A 185 -16.13 -0.41 -1.03
N ILE A 186 -15.95 0.70 -0.31
CA ILE A 186 -17.00 1.69 -0.03
C ILE A 186 -16.43 3.10 -0.21
N CYS A 187 -16.69 3.69 -1.37
CA CYS A 187 -16.33 5.08 -1.62
C CYS A 187 -17.50 6.02 -1.31
N LEU A 188 -17.29 6.97 -0.39
CA LEU A 188 -18.30 7.91 0.08
C LEU A 188 -18.15 9.24 -0.66
N ASP A 189 -19.22 9.68 -1.35
CA ASP A 189 -19.24 10.98 -2.05
C ASP A 189 -19.62 12.13 -1.10
N THR A 190 -18.88 12.25 0.00
CA THR A 190 -18.96 13.36 0.95
C THR A 190 -17.57 13.71 1.46
N ARG A 191 -17.39 14.97 1.84
CA ARG A 191 -16.14 15.49 2.40
C ARG A 191 -16.29 15.94 3.84
N ASP A 192 -17.48 15.85 4.41
CA ASP A 192 -17.70 16.20 5.81
C ASP A 192 -17.23 15.04 6.72
N PRO A 193 -16.21 15.25 7.58
CA PRO A 193 -15.81 14.25 8.56
C PRO A 193 -16.98 13.69 9.39
N HIS A 194 -17.95 14.53 9.74
CA HIS A 194 -19.10 14.09 10.52
C HIS A 194 -19.99 13.11 9.74
N GLU A 195 -20.32 13.42 8.49
CA GLU A 195 -21.10 12.53 7.63
C GLU A 195 -20.38 11.21 7.36
N ILE A 196 -19.06 11.26 7.14
CA ILE A 196 -18.22 10.07 6.95
C ILE A 196 -18.29 9.17 8.19
N VAL A 197 -18.01 9.72 9.37
CA VAL A 197 -18.04 8.98 10.64
C VAL A 197 -19.42 8.37 10.89
N GLN A 198 -20.49 9.16 10.71
CA GLN A 198 -21.85 8.68 10.94
C GLN A 198 -22.26 7.59 9.94
N THR A 199 -21.86 7.72 8.68
CA THR A 199 -22.11 6.71 7.65
C THR A 199 -21.43 5.40 8.00
N ILE A 200 -20.13 5.43 8.32
CA ILE A 200 -19.36 4.24 8.69
C ILE A 200 -19.97 3.55 9.91
N LYS A 201 -20.37 4.32 10.94
CA LYS A 201 -21.06 3.78 12.11
C LYS A 201 -22.35 3.04 11.77
N ASN A 202 -23.16 3.61 10.87
CA ASN A 202 -24.43 3.01 10.48
C ASN A 202 -24.24 1.68 9.71
N ILE A 203 -23.14 1.52 8.98
CA ILE A 203 -22.87 0.31 8.17
C ILE A 203 -21.99 -0.72 8.89
N ALA A 204 -21.35 -0.36 10.01
CA ALA A 204 -20.38 -1.20 10.73
C ALA A 204 -20.93 -2.58 11.16
N VAL A 205 -22.25 -2.76 11.22
CA VAL A 205 -22.91 -4.03 11.58
C VAL A 205 -22.39 -5.21 10.75
N ALA A 206 -22.17 -5.02 9.45
CA ALA A 206 -21.73 -6.09 8.54
C ALA A 206 -20.23 -6.42 8.62
N PHE A 207 -19.41 -5.58 9.26
CA PHE A 207 -17.96 -5.63 9.19
C PHE A 207 -17.31 -5.99 10.52
N GLY A 208 -16.27 -6.81 10.47
CA GLY A 208 -15.39 -7.13 11.61
C GLY A 208 -14.26 -6.11 11.80
N GLY A 209 -14.05 -5.21 10.84
CA GLY A 209 -13.10 -4.11 10.92
C GLY A 209 -13.30 -3.09 9.79
N ILE A 210 -12.74 -1.90 9.98
CA ILE A 210 -12.78 -0.77 9.02
C ILE A 210 -11.35 -0.41 8.63
N ASN A 211 -11.05 -0.46 7.34
CA ASN A 211 -9.80 0.03 6.76
C ASN A 211 -10.08 1.37 6.05
N LEU A 212 -9.56 2.47 6.59
CA LEU A 212 -9.63 3.79 5.97
C LEU A 212 -8.49 3.97 4.96
N GLU A 213 -8.80 4.53 3.79
CA GLU A 213 -7.87 4.63 2.67
C GLU A 213 -8.05 5.94 1.90
N ASP A 214 -6.95 6.55 1.44
CA ASP A 214 -6.94 7.68 0.50
C ASP A 214 -7.80 8.88 0.98
N ILE A 215 -7.79 9.15 2.30
CA ILE A 215 -8.48 10.30 2.91
C ILE A 215 -7.47 11.40 3.25
N SER A 216 -7.71 12.61 2.78
CA SER A 216 -6.77 13.72 2.95
C SER A 216 -6.58 14.17 4.41
N ALA A 217 -5.33 14.50 4.76
CA ALA A 217 -4.99 15.17 6.00
C ALA A 217 -5.46 16.65 5.98
N PRO A 218 -5.86 17.23 7.13
CA PRO A 218 -5.86 16.63 8.47
C PRO A 218 -7.16 15.89 8.83
N ARG A 219 -8.17 15.84 7.93
CA ARG A 219 -9.48 15.24 8.23
C ARG A 219 -9.37 13.75 8.57
N CYS A 220 -8.46 13.03 7.92
CA CYS A 220 -8.23 11.61 8.18
C CYS A 220 -7.91 11.31 9.65
N PHE A 221 -7.22 12.22 10.36
CA PHE A 221 -6.91 12.06 11.78
C PHE A 221 -8.17 12.16 12.64
N GLU A 222 -9.01 13.18 12.41
CA GLU A 222 -10.28 13.35 13.13
C GLU A 222 -11.22 12.17 12.88
N ILE A 223 -11.35 11.75 11.62
CA ILE A 223 -12.21 10.63 11.22
C ILE A 223 -11.75 9.34 11.91
N GLU A 224 -10.45 9.05 11.87
CA GLU A 224 -9.91 7.83 12.48
C GLU A 224 -10.08 7.84 14.01
N GLU A 225 -9.73 8.95 14.68
CA GLU A 225 -9.82 9.09 16.14
C GLU A 225 -11.26 8.88 16.62
N ARG A 226 -12.21 9.58 15.98
CA ARG A 226 -13.64 9.44 16.31
C ARG A 226 -14.15 8.02 16.05
N LEU A 227 -13.77 7.38 14.94
CA LEU A 227 -14.20 6.02 14.66
C LEU A 227 -13.63 5.01 15.66
N LYS A 228 -12.38 5.20 16.12
CA LYS A 228 -11.78 4.36 17.18
C LYS A 228 -12.49 4.51 18.53
N GLU A 229 -13.02 5.69 18.84
CA GLU A 229 -13.79 5.94 20.07
C GLU A 229 -15.24 5.47 19.97
N GLU A 230 -15.85 5.63 18.79
CA GLU A 230 -17.29 5.42 18.59
C GLU A 230 -17.66 4.00 18.11
N LEU A 231 -16.69 3.17 17.70
CA LEU A 231 -16.89 1.79 17.26
C LEU A 231 -16.29 0.76 18.21
N ASP A 232 -16.88 -0.43 18.23
CA ASP A 232 -16.39 -1.59 18.97
C ASP A 232 -15.58 -2.57 18.09
N ILE A 233 -15.25 -2.18 16.86
CA ILE A 233 -14.46 -2.97 15.90
C ILE A 233 -13.18 -2.19 15.52
N PRO A 234 -12.10 -2.90 15.14
CA PRO A 234 -10.84 -2.27 14.78
C PRO A 234 -10.99 -1.33 13.58
N VAL A 235 -10.46 -0.12 13.75
CA VAL A 235 -10.34 0.90 12.70
C VAL A 235 -8.85 1.14 12.45
N PHE A 236 -8.44 1.07 11.19
CA PHE A 236 -7.06 1.25 10.77
C PHE A 236 -7.00 2.11 9.52
N HIS A 237 -6.21 3.17 9.55
CA HIS A 237 -5.91 3.94 8.34
C HIS A 237 -4.60 3.45 7.72
N ASP A 238 -4.66 2.86 6.52
CA ASP A 238 -3.49 2.18 5.93
C ASP A 238 -2.39 3.17 5.53
N ASP A 239 -2.74 4.29 4.88
CA ASP A 239 -1.74 5.30 4.49
C ASP A 239 -0.96 5.90 5.67
N GLN A 240 -1.56 5.89 6.87
CA GLN A 240 -0.91 6.28 8.11
C GLN A 240 -0.10 5.12 8.69
N HIS A 241 -0.82 4.13 9.22
CA HIS A 241 -0.23 3.11 10.09
C HIS A 241 0.38 1.96 9.31
N GLY A 242 -0.14 1.64 8.13
CA GLY A 242 0.43 0.65 7.22
C GLY A 242 1.85 1.03 6.82
N THR A 243 2.00 2.26 6.33
CA THR A 243 3.31 2.85 5.98
C THR A 243 4.25 2.85 7.19
N ALA A 244 3.76 3.33 8.35
CA ALA A 244 4.56 3.44 9.56
C ALA A 244 5.11 2.09 10.05
N VAL A 245 4.29 1.03 10.02
CA VAL A 245 4.70 -0.32 10.42
C VAL A 245 5.81 -0.87 9.53
N VAL A 246 5.69 -0.71 8.21
CA VAL A 246 6.69 -1.22 7.26
C VAL A 246 7.98 -0.39 7.33
N VAL A 247 7.88 0.93 7.50
CA VAL A 247 9.03 1.81 7.75
C VAL A 247 9.78 1.40 9.01
N LEU A 248 9.07 1.12 10.10
CA LEU A 248 9.71 0.66 11.34
C LEU A 248 10.39 -0.70 11.14
N ALA A 249 9.75 -1.64 10.43
CA ALA A 249 10.35 -2.94 10.12
C ALA A 249 11.65 -2.79 9.32
N ALA A 250 11.64 -1.94 8.29
CA ALA A 250 12.81 -1.60 7.50
C ALA A 250 13.90 -0.98 8.37
N LEU A 251 13.55 0.01 9.21
CA LEU A 251 14.49 0.70 10.08
C LEU A 251 15.18 -0.27 11.06
N ILE A 252 14.43 -1.19 11.68
CA ILE A 252 14.98 -2.20 12.60
C ILE A 252 16.09 -2.99 11.91
N ASN A 253 15.86 -3.46 10.68
CA ASN A 253 16.84 -4.23 9.93
C ASN A 253 18.00 -3.36 9.42
N SER A 254 17.73 -2.15 8.94
CA SER A 254 18.78 -1.20 8.51
C SER A 254 19.72 -0.83 9.65
N LEU A 255 19.22 -0.63 10.87
CA LEU A 255 20.03 -0.30 12.04
C LEU A 255 21.00 -1.43 12.42
N LYS A 256 20.59 -2.70 12.24
CA LYS A 256 21.48 -3.85 12.43
C LYS A 256 22.64 -3.83 11.45
N ILE A 257 22.40 -3.47 10.19
CA ILE A 257 23.43 -3.40 9.14
C ILE A 257 24.49 -2.35 9.48
N VAL A 258 24.04 -1.15 9.88
CA VAL A 258 24.96 -0.04 10.19
C VAL A 258 25.49 -0.06 11.64
N GLY A 259 25.06 -1.03 12.45
CA GLY A 259 25.50 -1.17 13.85
C GLY A 259 25.09 0.00 14.76
N LYS A 260 24.00 0.70 14.46
CA LYS A 260 23.51 1.86 15.25
C LYS A 260 22.35 1.45 16.16
N ARG A 261 22.20 2.15 17.30
CA ARG A 261 21.09 1.94 18.23
C ARG A 261 19.94 2.92 17.94
N MET A 262 18.71 2.45 18.09
CA MET A 262 17.49 3.22 17.81
C MET A 262 17.43 4.54 18.60
N GLU A 263 17.88 4.53 19.86
CA GLU A 263 17.85 5.69 20.74
C GLU A 263 18.91 6.77 20.41
N ASP A 264 19.95 6.41 19.65
CA ASP A 264 21.08 7.31 19.35
C ASP A 264 20.94 8.03 18.01
N VAL A 265 20.05 7.57 17.13
CA VAL A 265 19.95 8.11 15.76
C VAL A 265 19.17 9.42 15.69
N LYS A 266 19.63 10.32 14.82
CA LYS A 266 18.85 11.46 14.32
C LYS A 266 18.07 11.06 13.08
N VAL A 267 16.75 11.12 13.15
CA VAL A 267 15.82 10.85 12.04
C VAL A 267 15.27 12.16 11.49
N VAL A 268 15.42 12.39 10.20
CA VAL A 268 14.82 13.52 9.50
C VAL A 268 13.66 13.04 8.65
N VAL A 269 12.48 13.65 8.81
CA VAL A 269 11.26 13.28 8.09
C VAL A 269 10.84 14.43 7.19
N ASN A 270 10.77 14.20 5.89
CA ASN A 270 10.30 15.19 4.93
C ASN A 270 8.88 14.85 4.47
N GLY A 271 7.91 15.68 4.85
CA GLY A 271 6.49 15.48 4.59
C GLY A 271 5.70 15.16 5.86
N ILE A 272 5.18 16.19 6.53
CA ILE A 272 4.37 16.03 7.76
C ILE A 272 2.87 15.97 7.44
N GLY A 273 2.53 15.01 6.58
CA GLY A 273 1.16 14.57 6.30
C GLY A 273 0.74 13.37 7.16
N ALA A 274 -0.28 12.65 6.70
CA ALA A 274 -0.80 11.43 7.32
C ALA A 274 0.32 10.41 7.63
N ALA A 275 1.05 9.96 6.60
CA ALA A 275 2.14 9.00 6.72
C ALA A 275 3.30 9.51 7.59
N GLY A 276 3.76 10.75 7.39
CA GLY A 276 4.92 11.29 8.11
C GLY A 276 4.70 11.43 9.61
N VAL A 277 3.50 11.85 10.02
CA VAL A 277 3.12 11.91 11.45
C VAL A 277 3.07 10.50 12.04
N ALA A 278 2.49 9.52 11.34
CA ALA A 278 2.38 8.15 11.81
C ALA A 278 3.76 7.46 11.90
N CYS A 279 4.62 7.62 10.88
CA CYS A 279 5.98 7.11 10.89
C CYS A 279 6.80 7.72 12.04
N THR A 280 6.64 9.03 12.29
CA THR A 280 7.29 9.68 13.44
C THR A 280 6.82 9.10 14.77
N LYS A 281 5.51 8.95 14.96
CA LYS A 281 4.93 8.39 16.20
C LYS A 281 5.45 6.99 16.48
N ILE A 282 5.46 6.11 15.47
CA ILE A 282 5.83 4.71 15.68
C ILE A 282 7.32 4.55 15.96
N VAL A 283 8.21 5.31 15.30
CA VAL A 283 9.66 5.21 15.58
C VAL A 283 10.01 5.82 16.93
N MET A 284 9.31 6.87 17.35
CA MET A 284 9.42 7.41 18.72
C MET A 284 8.96 6.38 19.76
N ALA A 285 7.84 5.71 19.51
CA ALA A 285 7.35 4.63 20.38
C ALA A 285 8.33 3.44 20.43
N ALA A 286 9.06 3.17 19.34
CA ALA A 286 10.11 2.16 19.27
C ALA A 286 11.44 2.58 19.91
N GLY A 287 11.61 3.87 20.26
CA GLY A 287 12.77 4.36 21.04
C GLY A 287 13.57 5.51 20.42
N VAL A 288 13.24 5.96 19.20
CA VAL A 288 13.94 7.12 18.59
C VAL A 288 13.67 8.39 19.39
N GLN A 289 14.73 9.07 19.82
CA GLN A 289 14.64 10.26 20.67
C GLN A 289 14.73 11.57 19.88
N ASN A 290 15.44 11.56 18.75
CA ASN A 290 15.68 12.76 17.95
C ASN A 290 15.05 12.65 16.55
N VAL A 291 13.83 13.16 16.42
CA VAL A 291 13.14 13.27 15.12
C VAL A 291 12.99 14.74 14.74
N VAL A 292 13.37 15.12 13.52
CA VAL A 292 13.15 16.47 12.98
C VAL A 292 12.30 16.37 11.72
N GLY A 293 11.11 16.94 11.76
CA GLY A 293 10.19 16.93 10.64
C GLY A 293 10.19 18.24 9.84
N CYS A 294 10.13 18.14 8.51
CA CYS A 294 10.02 19.26 7.59
C CYS A 294 8.75 19.18 6.76
N ASP A 295 8.14 20.33 6.50
CA ASP A 295 7.09 20.49 5.50
C ASP A 295 7.47 21.57 4.47
N THR A 296 6.51 22.03 3.68
CA THR A 296 6.72 23.04 2.63
C THR A 296 7.22 24.40 3.13
N SER A 297 7.21 24.70 4.43
CA SER A 297 7.82 25.92 5.00
C SER A 297 9.02 25.60 5.90
N GLY A 298 9.61 24.41 5.74
CA GLY A 298 10.81 23.97 6.46
C GLY A 298 10.48 23.20 7.73
N SER A 299 11.45 23.15 8.63
CA SER A 299 11.38 22.37 9.87
C SER A 299 10.25 22.82 10.80
N ILE A 300 9.63 21.84 11.45
CA ILE A 300 8.60 22.04 12.47
C ILE A 300 9.29 22.14 13.83
N TYR A 301 9.01 23.22 14.55
CA TYR A 301 9.57 23.49 15.88
C TYR A 301 8.56 24.23 16.75
N LYS A 302 8.70 24.09 18.07
CA LYS A 302 7.85 24.78 19.05
C LYS A 302 7.91 26.30 18.86
N GLY A 303 6.75 26.90 18.57
CA GLY A 303 6.61 28.35 18.36
C GLY A 303 6.61 28.80 16.89
N ARG A 304 6.74 27.86 15.93
CA ARG A 304 6.48 28.15 14.51
C ARG A 304 5.01 28.57 14.32
N THR A 305 4.76 29.56 13.46
CA THR A 305 3.41 30.08 13.16
C THR A 305 2.96 29.78 11.73
N GLU A 306 3.88 29.58 10.80
CA GLU A 306 3.61 29.39 9.37
C GLU A 306 3.08 27.98 9.07
N ASN A 307 1.98 27.89 8.32
CA ASN A 307 1.36 26.64 7.85
C ASN A 307 1.09 25.61 8.97
N MET A 308 0.73 26.08 10.16
CA MET A 308 0.47 25.23 11.33
C MET A 308 -1.01 24.83 11.44
N ASN A 309 -1.23 23.62 11.93
CA ASN A 309 -2.54 23.11 12.36
C ASN A 309 -2.36 22.34 13.67
N TRP A 310 -3.45 21.81 14.24
CA TRP A 310 -3.41 21.11 15.54
C TRP A 310 -2.50 19.87 15.53
N VAL A 311 -2.39 19.16 14.41
CA VAL A 311 -1.50 17.99 14.25
C VAL A 311 -0.04 18.42 14.24
N LYS A 312 0.30 19.47 13.48
CA LYS A 312 1.65 20.02 13.44
C LYS A 312 2.04 20.68 14.76
N ASP A 313 1.09 21.23 15.50
CA ASP A 313 1.29 21.76 16.84
C ASP A 313 1.61 20.63 17.84
N TRP A 314 0.93 19.48 17.74
CA TRP A 314 1.37 18.27 18.45
C TRP A 314 2.78 17.87 18.02
N TYR A 315 3.06 17.83 16.71
CA TYR A 315 4.38 17.47 16.18
C TYR A 315 5.50 18.36 16.77
N ALA A 316 5.33 19.68 16.66
CA ALA A 316 6.26 20.70 17.17
C ALA A 316 6.55 20.61 18.67
N ARG A 317 5.64 20.03 19.47
CA ARG A 317 5.80 19.87 20.92
C ARG A 317 6.51 18.59 21.31
N ASN A 318 6.48 17.58 20.44
CA ASN A 318 6.95 16.23 20.74
C ASN A 318 8.24 15.86 19.97
N THR A 319 8.57 16.60 18.91
CA THR A 319 9.75 16.35 18.08
C THR A 319 10.73 17.53 18.13
N ASN A 320 11.85 17.39 17.41
CA ASN A 320 12.87 18.42 17.21
C ASN A 320 13.39 18.99 18.55
N PRO A 321 13.98 18.16 19.42
CA PRO A 321 14.45 18.58 20.74
C PRO A 321 15.50 19.70 20.67
N GLY A 322 16.32 19.71 19.60
CA GLY A 322 17.31 20.76 19.32
C GLY A 322 16.72 22.08 18.83
N LYS A 323 15.42 22.14 18.51
CA LYS A 323 14.74 23.28 17.85
C LYS A 323 15.49 23.75 16.61
N GLU A 324 15.98 22.79 15.83
CA GLU A 324 16.62 23.01 14.55
C GLU A 324 15.66 23.77 13.63
N LYS A 325 16.21 24.71 12.86
CA LYS A 325 15.48 25.59 11.95
C LYS A 325 16.13 25.58 10.58
N GLY A 326 15.36 25.91 9.55
CA GLY A 326 15.80 25.89 8.16
C GLY A 326 14.95 24.94 7.34
N ASP A 327 15.35 24.77 6.08
CA ASP A 327 14.74 23.81 5.17
C ASP A 327 15.29 22.39 5.40
N ILE A 328 14.98 21.48 4.48
CA ILE A 328 15.43 20.09 4.56
C ILE A 328 16.96 19.96 4.44
N HIS A 329 17.60 20.79 3.60
CA HIS A 329 19.04 20.80 3.35
C HIS A 329 19.82 21.30 4.58
N ASP A 330 19.19 22.13 5.40
CA ASP A 330 19.76 22.57 6.67
C ASP A 330 19.70 21.49 7.74
N VAL A 331 18.53 20.88 7.95
CA VAL A 331 18.33 19.96 9.08
C VAL A 331 18.83 18.54 8.82
N ILE A 332 19.06 18.16 7.56
CA ILE A 332 19.61 16.85 7.21
C ILE A 332 21.09 16.69 7.62
N LYS A 333 21.77 17.80 7.89
CA LYS A 333 23.16 17.80 8.37
C LYS A 333 23.27 16.98 9.66
N GLY A 334 24.16 15.99 9.64
CA GLY A 334 24.39 15.06 10.74
C GLY A 334 23.20 14.14 11.07
N ALA A 335 22.27 13.92 10.14
CA ALA A 335 21.22 12.92 10.28
C ALA A 335 21.77 11.52 10.00
N ASP A 336 21.24 10.51 10.69
CA ASP A 336 21.54 9.09 10.43
C ASP A 336 20.53 8.46 9.49
N VAL A 337 19.29 8.94 9.54
CA VAL A 337 18.16 8.37 8.83
C VAL A 337 17.35 9.48 8.19
N PHE A 338 16.96 9.30 6.93
CA PHE A 338 16.01 10.15 6.22
C PHE A 338 14.76 9.37 5.82
N PHE A 339 13.58 9.92 6.11
CA PHE A 339 12.28 9.45 5.60
C PHE A 339 11.69 10.49 4.65
N GLY A 340 11.55 10.13 3.38
CA GLY A 340 10.88 10.91 2.36
C GLY A 340 9.44 10.45 2.17
N LEU A 341 8.48 11.32 2.44
CA LEU A 341 7.04 11.09 2.31
C LEU A 341 6.38 12.33 1.65
N SER A 342 7.03 12.92 0.65
CA SER A 342 6.65 14.24 0.12
C SER A 342 6.71 14.34 -1.41
N VAL A 343 7.69 15.07 -1.95
CA VAL A 343 7.78 15.49 -3.34
C VAL A 343 9.04 14.92 -4.00
N PRO A 344 8.99 14.63 -5.31
CA PRO A 344 10.11 14.02 -6.02
C PRO A 344 11.32 14.95 -6.13
N GLY A 345 12.52 14.35 -6.15
CA GLY A 345 13.79 15.04 -6.45
C GLY A 345 14.21 16.13 -5.46
N ILE A 346 13.69 16.10 -4.23
CA ILE A 346 14.00 17.09 -3.20
C ILE A 346 15.35 16.85 -2.51
N LEU A 347 15.86 15.62 -2.51
CA LEU A 347 17.18 15.31 -1.97
C LEU A 347 18.23 15.41 -3.06
N THR A 348 19.37 16.01 -2.70
CA THR A 348 20.54 16.12 -3.57
C THR A 348 21.70 15.25 -3.06
N LEU A 349 22.66 14.98 -3.94
CA LEU A 349 23.90 14.29 -3.57
C LEU A 349 24.69 15.02 -2.46
N GLU A 350 24.61 16.34 -2.43
CA GLU A 350 25.25 17.16 -1.41
C GLU A 350 24.60 16.97 -0.04
N ASP A 351 23.28 16.78 0.00
CA ASP A 351 22.57 16.48 1.24
C ASP A 351 23.02 15.14 1.82
N LEU A 352 23.15 14.11 0.98
CA LEU A 352 23.62 12.78 1.40
C LEU A 352 25.03 12.84 1.99
N LYS A 353 25.94 13.63 1.39
CA LYS A 353 27.31 13.82 1.90
C LYS A 353 27.37 14.55 3.24
N ASN A 354 26.33 15.31 3.57
CA ASN A 354 26.23 16.07 4.82
C ASN A 354 25.56 15.27 5.95
N MET A 355 25.06 14.06 5.66
CA MET A 355 24.59 13.11 6.67
C MET A 355 25.77 12.48 7.45
N ASN A 356 25.47 11.76 8.54
CA ASN A 356 26.48 10.98 9.26
C ASN A 356 26.99 9.79 8.43
N GLU A 357 28.08 9.18 8.87
CA GLU A 357 28.61 7.93 8.28
C GLU A 357 27.52 6.84 8.25
N ASP A 358 27.54 6.03 7.19
CA ASP A 358 26.56 4.97 6.92
C ASP A 358 25.09 5.45 7.03
N PRO A 359 24.66 6.42 6.21
CA PRO A 359 23.31 6.96 6.30
C PRO A 359 22.28 5.98 5.71
N ILE A 360 21.09 5.97 6.30
CA ILE A 360 19.92 5.20 5.85
C ILE A 360 18.93 6.16 5.18
N VAL A 361 18.52 5.88 3.95
CA VAL A 361 17.62 6.76 3.18
C VAL A 361 16.40 5.99 2.69
N PHE A 362 15.21 6.33 3.18
CA PHE A 362 13.95 5.80 2.67
C PHE A 362 13.25 6.88 1.84
N ALA A 363 13.33 6.79 0.51
CA ALA A 363 12.75 7.74 -0.44
C ALA A 363 11.44 7.18 -1.01
N MET A 364 10.32 7.45 -0.32
CA MET A 364 9.06 6.73 -0.50
C MET A 364 7.99 7.52 -1.28
N ALA A 365 8.32 8.71 -1.82
CA ALA A 365 7.43 9.38 -2.77
C ALA A 365 7.16 8.50 -4.00
N ASN A 366 5.91 8.56 -4.50
CA ASN A 366 5.46 7.85 -5.68
C ASN A 366 4.83 8.83 -6.68
N PRO A 367 4.98 8.61 -8.00
CA PRO A 367 5.77 7.54 -8.63
C PRO A 367 7.29 7.80 -8.65
N ASP A 368 7.68 9.06 -8.46
CA ASP A 368 9.07 9.50 -8.48
C ASP A 368 9.56 9.74 -7.04
N PRO A 369 10.68 9.13 -6.61
CA PRO A 369 11.18 9.23 -5.25
C PRO A 369 11.85 10.59 -4.96
N GLU A 370 12.09 10.88 -3.68
CA GLU A 370 12.85 12.07 -3.25
C GLU A 370 14.28 12.12 -3.82
N ILE A 371 14.88 10.94 -4.04
CA ILE A 371 16.14 10.73 -4.76
C ILE A 371 16.10 9.33 -5.38
N TYR A 372 16.63 9.20 -6.59
CA TYR A 372 16.73 7.91 -7.27
C TYR A 372 17.85 7.05 -6.66
N PRO A 373 17.68 5.73 -6.52
CA PRO A 373 18.73 4.85 -6.01
C PRO A 373 20.07 4.98 -6.73
N GLU A 374 20.04 5.18 -8.05
CA GLU A 374 21.23 5.38 -8.89
C GLU A 374 21.99 6.66 -8.51
N ASP A 375 21.28 7.71 -8.11
CA ASP A 375 21.88 8.98 -7.70
C ASP A 375 22.45 8.92 -6.27
N ALA A 376 21.96 7.98 -5.44
CA ALA A 376 22.41 7.76 -4.07
C ALA A 376 23.50 6.67 -3.95
N GLU A 377 23.79 5.95 -5.03
CA GLU A 377 24.74 4.83 -5.04
C GLU A 377 26.11 5.25 -4.51
N GLY A 378 26.65 4.47 -3.56
CA GLY A 378 27.94 4.76 -2.92
C GLY A 378 27.93 5.89 -1.89
N HIS A 379 26.79 6.54 -1.65
CA HIS A 379 26.63 7.62 -0.66
C HIS A 379 25.75 7.24 0.52
N VAL A 380 25.08 6.08 0.46
CA VAL A 380 24.17 5.58 1.50
C VAL A 380 24.48 4.12 1.82
N ALA A 381 24.30 3.72 3.07
CA ALA A 381 24.48 2.34 3.49
C ALA A 381 23.26 1.46 3.17
N VAL A 382 22.06 2.04 3.29
CA VAL A 382 20.80 1.39 2.93
C VAL A 382 19.90 2.40 2.25
N ILE A 383 19.31 2.00 1.13
CA ILE A 383 18.25 2.73 0.45
C ILE A 383 16.98 1.88 0.32
N ALA A 384 15.83 2.49 0.56
CA ALA A 384 14.53 1.89 0.35
C ALA A 384 13.62 2.86 -0.39
N THR A 385 12.68 2.35 -1.20
CA THR A 385 11.75 3.18 -1.97
C THR A 385 10.32 2.64 -1.89
N GLY A 386 9.33 3.39 -2.36
CA GLY A 386 7.96 2.90 -2.53
C GLY A 386 7.77 2.01 -3.77
N ARG A 387 8.76 1.95 -4.68
CA ARG A 387 8.60 1.36 -6.00
C ARG A 387 8.95 -0.13 -6.02
N SER A 388 8.23 -0.90 -6.83
CA SER A 388 8.40 -2.36 -6.94
C SER A 388 9.55 -2.80 -7.84
N ASP A 389 10.12 -1.90 -8.63
CA ASP A 389 11.25 -2.18 -9.52
C ASP A 389 12.62 -2.02 -8.84
N TYR A 390 12.65 -1.52 -7.60
CA TYR A 390 13.88 -1.40 -6.79
C TYR A 390 13.91 -2.41 -5.63
N PRO A 391 15.10 -2.76 -5.13
CA PRO A 391 15.24 -3.45 -3.85
C PRO A 391 14.61 -2.66 -2.70
N ASN A 392 14.35 -3.33 -1.57
CA ASN A 392 13.81 -2.72 -0.36
C ASN A 392 12.52 -1.90 -0.60
N GLN A 393 11.53 -2.51 -1.25
CA GLN A 393 10.24 -1.84 -1.43
C GLN A 393 9.49 -1.70 -0.09
N ILE A 394 9.25 -0.46 0.33
CA ILE A 394 8.33 -0.12 1.42
C ILE A 394 6.90 -0.15 0.87
N ASN A 395 6.16 -1.22 1.16
CA ASN A 395 4.79 -1.39 0.68
C ASN A 395 3.86 -1.87 1.80
N ASN A 396 2.76 -1.12 2.00
CA ASN A 396 1.77 -1.37 3.04
C ASN A 396 1.11 -2.76 2.95
N VAL A 397 1.17 -3.43 1.79
CA VAL A 397 0.72 -4.82 1.59
C VAL A 397 1.41 -5.80 2.54
N LEU A 398 2.63 -5.51 3.00
CA LEU A 398 3.31 -6.33 4.01
C LEU A 398 2.63 -6.28 5.40
N CYS A 399 1.79 -5.27 5.62
CA CYS A 399 1.22 -4.93 6.92
C CYS A 399 -0.28 -5.24 7.02
N PHE A 400 -1.13 -4.53 6.25
CA PHE A 400 -2.58 -4.55 6.48
C PHE A 400 -3.23 -5.93 6.39
N PRO A 401 -2.86 -6.85 5.48
CA PRO A 401 -3.51 -8.16 5.43
C PRO A 401 -3.28 -8.97 6.71
N GLY A 402 -2.04 -8.94 7.21
CA GLY A 402 -1.64 -9.64 8.43
C GLY A 402 -2.24 -9.02 9.69
N ILE A 403 -2.20 -7.69 9.81
CA ILE A 403 -2.77 -6.97 10.97
C ILE A 403 -4.27 -7.29 11.10
N PHE A 404 -5.04 -7.15 10.02
CA PHE A 404 -6.47 -7.45 10.07
C PHE A 404 -6.75 -8.93 10.29
N ARG A 405 -5.98 -9.84 9.70
CA ARG A 405 -6.11 -11.28 9.99
C ARG A 405 -5.95 -11.55 11.48
N GLY A 406 -4.89 -11.05 12.11
CA GLY A 406 -4.67 -11.19 13.56
C GLY A 406 -5.78 -10.57 14.40
N ALA A 407 -6.19 -9.34 14.07
CA ALA A 407 -7.27 -8.64 14.77
C ALA A 407 -8.62 -9.37 14.65
N LEU A 408 -8.95 -9.91 13.48
CA LEU A 408 -10.19 -10.68 13.25
C LEU A 408 -10.18 -12.03 13.97
N ASN A 409 -9.04 -12.74 14.00
CA ASN A 409 -8.90 -14.04 14.66
C ASN A 409 -9.29 -13.98 16.15
N CYS A 410 -8.83 -12.91 16.83
CA CYS A 410 -9.05 -12.66 18.25
C CYS A 410 -10.23 -11.71 18.55
N ARG A 411 -10.94 -11.23 17.52
CA ARG A 411 -12.01 -10.23 17.63
C ARG A 411 -11.57 -9.00 18.43
N ALA A 412 -10.38 -8.48 18.14
CA ALA A 412 -9.86 -7.29 18.80
C ALA A 412 -10.93 -6.17 18.78
N SER A 413 -11.01 -5.38 19.85
CA SER A 413 -11.87 -4.18 19.88
C SER A 413 -11.22 -3.00 19.15
N THR A 414 -9.89 -2.99 19.03
CA THR A 414 -9.11 -1.93 18.38
C THR A 414 -7.78 -2.49 17.87
N ILE A 415 -7.06 -1.71 17.04
CA ILE A 415 -5.65 -1.94 16.70
C ILE A 415 -4.83 -0.85 17.41
N ASN A 416 -4.16 -1.24 18.49
CA ASN A 416 -3.38 -0.33 19.34
C ASN A 416 -1.90 -0.27 18.93
N GLU A 417 -1.09 0.50 19.66
CA GLU A 417 0.34 0.70 19.34
C GLU A 417 1.16 -0.57 19.54
N GLU A 418 0.89 -1.36 20.58
CA GLU A 418 1.58 -2.63 20.84
C GLU A 418 1.40 -3.60 19.67
N MET A 419 0.20 -3.69 19.10
CA MET A 419 -0.09 -4.51 17.91
C MET A 419 0.68 -4.02 16.67
N LYS A 420 0.82 -2.71 16.47
CA LYS A 420 1.58 -2.15 15.34
C LYS A 420 3.08 -2.42 15.46
N ILE A 421 3.64 -2.25 16.65
CA ILE A 421 5.05 -2.57 16.92
C ILE A 421 5.30 -4.08 16.76
N ALA A 422 4.38 -4.92 17.23
CA ALA A 422 4.45 -6.37 17.03
C ALA A 422 4.43 -6.74 15.54
N ALA A 423 3.58 -6.09 14.74
CA ALA A 423 3.56 -6.26 13.29
C ALA A 423 4.89 -5.86 12.64
N ALA A 424 5.48 -4.73 13.04
CA ALA A 424 6.76 -4.27 12.50
C ALA A 424 7.90 -5.25 12.82
N ASN A 425 7.96 -5.72 14.06
CA ASN A 425 8.92 -6.73 14.49
C ASN A 425 8.75 -8.06 13.73
N ALA A 426 7.50 -8.48 13.50
CA ALA A 426 7.20 -9.70 12.74
C ALA A 426 7.65 -9.59 11.28
N ILE A 427 7.44 -8.45 10.62
CA ILE A 427 7.91 -8.20 9.25
C ILE A 427 9.45 -8.20 9.21
N ALA A 428 10.09 -7.47 10.13
CA ALA A 428 11.55 -7.41 10.20
C ALA A 428 12.17 -8.79 10.44
N GLY A 429 11.54 -9.60 11.30
CA GLY A 429 11.98 -10.95 11.65
C GLY A 429 11.74 -12.03 10.58
N ILE A 430 11.12 -11.71 9.44
CA ILE A 430 11.07 -12.62 8.29
C ILE A 430 12.45 -12.82 7.68
N ILE A 431 13.28 -11.78 7.69
CA ILE A 431 14.64 -11.80 7.18
C ILE A 431 15.56 -12.26 8.30
N THR A 432 16.25 -13.37 8.07
CA THR A 432 17.22 -13.90 9.03
C THR A 432 18.53 -13.11 9.00
N ASP A 433 19.34 -13.21 10.05
CA ASP A 433 20.63 -12.49 10.13
C ASP A 433 21.59 -12.89 8.98
N ASP A 434 21.47 -14.11 8.44
CA ASP A 434 22.26 -14.60 7.29
C ASP A 434 21.76 -14.08 5.93
N GLU A 435 20.48 -13.70 5.84
CA GLU A 435 19.87 -13.15 4.62
C GLU A 435 19.97 -11.62 4.57
N LEU A 436 20.16 -10.98 5.74
CA LEU A 436 20.16 -9.54 5.88
C LEU A 436 21.34 -8.90 5.11
N HIS A 437 21.02 -8.04 4.15
CA HIS A 437 22.00 -7.24 3.41
C HIS A 437 21.44 -5.86 3.04
N ALA A 438 22.30 -4.94 2.58
CA ALA A 438 21.93 -3.56 2.27
C ALA A 438 20.72 -3.46 1.32
N ASP A 439 20.64 -4.32 0.32
CA ASP A 439 19.53 -4.37 -0.66
C ASP A 439 18.34 -5.28 -0.23
N TYR A 440 18.30 -5.79 1.01
CA TYR A 440 17.28 -6.71 1.52
C TYR A 440 17.09 -6.54 3.03
N VAL A 441 16.48 -5.41 3.39
CA VAL A 441 16.05 -5.07 4.76
C VAL A 441 14.55 -5.25 4.97
N VAL A 442 13.78 -5.42 3.90
CA VAL A 442 12.33 -5.63 3.92
C VAL A 442 11.96 -6.79 3.00
N PRO A 443 11.13 -7.75 3.45
CA PRO A 443 10.75 -8.90 2.64
C PRO A 443 9.91 -8.49 1.42
N SER A 444 9.90 -9.34 0.39
CA SER A 444 9.03 -9.15 -0.76
C SER A 444 7.56 -9.24 -0.35
N VAL A 445 6.68 -8.46 -1.00
CA VAL A 445 5.21 -8.56 -0.86
C VAL A 445 4.67 -9.96 -1.20
N PHE A 446 5.43 -10.74 -1.96
CA PHE A 446 5.06 -12.12 -2.34
C PHE A 446 5.61 -13.18 -1.37
N ASP A 447 6.32 -12.78 -0.32
CA ASP A 447 6.76 -13.71 0.71
C ASP A 447 5.55 -14.16 1.55
N LYS A 448 5.10 -15.39 1.28
CA LYS A 448 3.94 -16.01 1.92
C LYS A 448 4.07 -16.16 3.44
N ARG A 449 5.27 -16.01 4.01
CA ARG A 449 5.51 -16.07 5.46
C ARG A 449 5.01 -14.82 6.18
N VAL A 450 5.03 -13.66 5.51
CA VAL A 450 4.81 -12.34 6.12
C VAL A 450 3.44 -12.25 6.78
N SER A 451 2.34 -12.41 6.01
CA SER A 451 0.99 -12.17 6.54
C SER A 451 0.64 -13.11 7.69
N LYS A 452 1.13 -14.36 7.64
CA LYS A 452 0.98 -15.34 8.72
C LYS A 452 1.74 -14.94 9.98
N ALA A 453 3.01 -14.52 9.86
CA ALA A 453 3.82 -14.09 10.99
C ALA A 453 3.23 -12.85 11.66
N VAL A 454 2.85 -11.85 10.85
CA VAL A 454 2.20 -10.62 11.34
C VAL A 454 0.92 -10.95 12.08
N ALA A 455 0.05 -11.80 11.52
CA ALA A 455 -1.20 -12.17 12.18
C ALA A 455 -1.00 -12.81 13.56
N ILE A 456 -0.01 -13.70 13.70
CA ILE A 456 0.30 -14.38 14.96
C ILE A 456 0.77 -13.37 16.01
N GLU A 457 1.73 -12.51 15.68
CA GLU A 457 2.28 -11.55 16.65
C GLU A 457 1.27 -10.45 16.99
N VAL A 458 0.44 -10.03 16.03
CA VAL A 458 -0.65 -9.07 16.27
C VAL A 458 -1.72 -9.67 17.20
N GLU A 459 -2.11 -10.92 16.98
CA GLU A 459 -3.05 -11.62 17.86
C GLU A 459 -2.49 -11.78 19.28
N LYS A 460 -1.20 -12.14 19.39
CA LYS A 460 -0.52 -12.21 20.68
C LYS A 460 -0.51 -10.86 21.39
N ALA A 461 -0.10 -9.80 20.71
CA ALA A 461 -0.10 -8.44 21.25
C ALA A 461 -1.50 -7.97 21.68
N ALA A 462 -2.54 -8.30 20.91
CA ALA A 462 -3.93 -7.98 21.25
C ALA A 462 -4.41 -8.68 22.53
N ASN A 463 -3.94 -9.92 22.78
CA ASN A 463 -4.21 -10.63 24.02
C ASN A 463 -3.45 -10.01 25.20
N GLU A 464 -2.17 -9.69 25.02
CA GLU A 464 -1.31 -9.10 26.05
C GLU A 464 -1.75 -7.70 26.47
N SER A 465 -2.22 -6.88 25.52
CA SER A 465 -2.74 -5.53 25.79
C SER A 465 -4.21 -5.52 26.26
N GLY A 466 -4.88 -6.67 26.24
CA GLY A 466 -6.25 -6.83 26.75
C GLY A 466 -7.35 -6.34 25.81
N VAL A 467 -7.05 -6.10 24.53
CA VAL A 467 -8.05 -5.67 23.52
C VAL A 467 -8.71 -6.83 22.79
N SER A 468 -8.20 -8.06 22.95
CA SER A 468 -8.80 -9.29 22.44
C SER A 468 -10.11 -9.63 23.14
N ARG A 469 -11.19 -9.87 22.37
CA ARG A 469 -12.51 -10.31 22.90
C ARG A 469 -12.71 -11.81 22.83
N ARG A 470 -11.86 -12.54 22.12
CA ARG A 470 -11.87 -14.00 22.10
C ARG A 470 -10.78 -14.50 23.04
N ARG A 471 -11.16 -15.14 24.15
CA ARG A 471 -10.17 -15.88 24.96
C ARG A 471 -9.48 -16.90 24.06
N SER A 472 -8.16 -16.82 23.94
CA SER A 472 -7.34 -17.78 23.21
C SER A 472 -7.71 -19.20 23.67
N ALA A 473 -8.37 -19.95 22.79
CA ALA A 473 -8.20 -21.39 22.80
C ALA A 473 -6.84 -21.62 22.12
N LEU A 474 -5.96 -22.34 22.81
CA LEU A 474 -4.66 -22.79 22.33
C LEU A 474 -4.74 -23.42 20.91
N PRO A 475 -3.61 -23.46 20.17
CA PRO A 475 -3.57 -23.35 18.72
C PRO A 475 -3.97 -24.65 18.02
N ASP A 476 -5.21 -24.70 17.51
CA ASP A 476 -5.67 -25.65 16.50
C ASP A 476 -6.65 -24.97 15.52
N SER A 477 -6.44 -23.69 15.19
CA SER A 477 -7.18 -23.05 14.10
C SER A 477 -6.39 -23.19 12.80
N GLU A 478 -6.81 -24.14 11.98
CA GLU A 478 -6.41 -24.25 10.57
C GLU A 478 -6.60 -22.90 9.85
N PHE A 479 -5.60 -22.58 9.02
CA PHE A 479 -5.50 -21.37 8.20
C PHE A 479 -6.60 -21.29 7.14
#